data_AF-A0AAD9G8X2-F1
#
_entry.id   AF-A0AAD9G8X2-F1
#
_cell.length_a   1.000
_cell.length_b   1.000
_cell.length_c   1.000
_cell.angle_alpha   90.00
_cell.angle_beta   90.00
_cell.angle_gamma   90.00
#
_symmetry.space_group_name_H-M   'P 1'
#
loop_
_entity.id
_entity.type
_entity.pdbx_description
1 polymer ?
#
loop_
_entity_poly.entity_id
_entity_poly.type
_entity_poly.pdbx_seq_one_letter_code
_entity_poly.pdbx_strand_id
1 'polypeptide(L)'
;MAKEGINGVFGKPKVLRGKLVKASDRLEEDAWAMEARLLQLRVNMLEEKKKRDAELPLKHAGNRWRSAREDRGSVRQYARDVQQKKVTKKQSKKEISDSSGNKKSKTKKSSKLEILSPATVEQWAVQQVLEWLSVIGLEEFQSGFEFHQVTGKKLLGMSPEGYEKLGVFKLSARNRLLAEMEQIRAQQVKLRSETQNGNEPAEIIDPKLRDARHTPEIPSPPSKSAAKTHWSHVTPLSETSVASGDGQVPVNLADGEFNEDASHASFMKSLLEWRESDSKAVSAESNQEEDEWVNPIFNGGIVEAQEEQKTGGALLQGTYNEDDAHSSFQEALMAWRNGGSGTAARSVTPVEQTESGCTPGERKSCWQCYRVVQVEDLVHDDQTDKSFCGSACQQDYHEQYARFYSPGEPDHQ
;
A
#
# COMPACT_ATOMS: atom_id res chain seq x y z
N MET A 1 47.07 -24.71 68.25
CA MET A 1 46.20 -23.95 67.34
C MET A 1 45.94 -22.58 67.95
N ALA A 2 46.70 -21.56 67.55
CA ALA A 2 46.50 -20.19 67.98
C ALA A 2 46.14 -19.36 66.74
N LYS A 3 44.96 -18.74 66.74
CA LYS A 3 44.44 -17.91 65.65
C LYS A 3 45.03 -16.51 65.80
N GLU A 4 45.76 -16.06 64.80
CA GLU A 4 46.24 -14.68 64.70
C GLU A 4 45.07 -13.76 64.33
N GLY A 5 44.83 -12.75 65.18
CA GLY A 5 43.80 -11.73 65.00
C GLY A 5 44.29 -10.62 64.08
N ILE A 6 43.55 -10.40 62.99
CA ILE A 6 43.77 -9.32 62.03
C ILE A 6 43.31 -8.00 62.67
N ASN A 7 44.27 -7.18 63.10
CA ASN A 7 44.02 -5.81 63.56
C ASN A 7 43.66 -4.91 62.37
N GLY A 8 42.36 -4.80 62.09
CA GLY A 8 41.81 -3.86 61.11
C GLY A 8 41.87 -2.42 61.62
N VAL A 9 42.76 -1.61 61.03
CA VAL A 9 42.82 -0.17 61.23
C VAL A 9 41.59 0.48 60.60
N PHE A 10 40.58 0.77 61.43
CA PHE A 10 39.42 1.57 61.05
C PHE A 10 39.87 3.01 60.75
N GLY A 11 39.96 3.35 59.47
CA GLY A 11 40.28 4.69 58.99
C GLY A 11 39.24 5.71 59.48
N LYS A 12 39.74 6.89 59.90
CA LYS A 12 38.90 8.00 60.38
C LYS A 12 37.84 8.36 59.33
N PRO A 13 36.57 8.56 59.73
CA PRO A 13 35.49 8.85 58.79
C PRO A 13 35.78 10.15 58.03
N LYS A 14 35.87 10.02 56.71
CA LYS A 14 36.04 11.14 55.78
C LYS A 14 34.77 11.98 55.86
N VAL A 15 34.88 13.21 56.34
CA VAL A 15 33.75 14.13 56.45
C VAL A 15 33.23 14.42 55.04
N LEU A 16 32.15 13.75 54.63
CA LEU A 16 31.47 13.98 53.36
C LEU A 16 30.79 15.33 53.45
N ARG A 17 31.53 16.39 53.13
CA ARG A 17 31.04 17.75 52.90
C ARG A 17 30.32 17.79 51.55
N GLY A 18 29.30 16.95 51.40
CA GLY A 18 28.38 16.99 50.28
C GLY A 18 27.46 18.18 50.48
N LYS A 19 27.64 19.23 49.69
CA LYS A 19 26.65 20.30 49.58
C LYS A 19 25.34 19.62 49.18
N LEU A 20 24.34 19.66 50.07
CA LEU A 20 22.96 19.35 49.77
C LEU A 20 22.50 20.38 48.72
N VAL A 21 22.83 20.14 47.45
CA VAL A 21 22.06 20.69 46.35
C VAL A 21 20.64 20.21 46.63
N LYS A 22 19.74 21.16 46.86
CA LYS A 22 18.35 20.84 47.21
C LYS A 22 17.84 19.94 46.09
N ALA A 23 17.25 18.79 46.45
CA ALA A 23 16.69 17.88 45.44
C ALA A 23 15.71 18.61 44.50
N SER A 24 15.07 19.68 45.00
CA SER A 24 14.27 20.63 44.23
C SER A 24 15.01 21.24 43.03
N ASP A 25 16.25 21.73 43.21
CA ASP A 25 16.99 22.41 42.15
C ASP A 25 17.35 21.44 41.01
N ARG A 26 17.60 20.16 41.34
CA ARG A 26 17.86 19.11 40.34
C ARG A 26 16.60 18.75 39.54
N LEU A 27 15.44 18.73 40.20
CA LEU A 27 14.18 18.43 39.53
C LEU A 27 13.76 19.57 38.60
N GLU A 28 14.01 20.82 38.99
CA GLU A 28 13.76 21.98 38.14
C GLU A 28 14.66 22.00 36.90
N GLU A 29 15.94 21.67 37.06
CA GLU A 29 16.88 21.56 35.93
C GLU A 29 16.47 20.44 34.96
N ASP A 30 16.01 19.30 35.48
CA ASP A 30 15.54 18.18 34.65
C ASP A 30 14.21 18.50 33.93
N ALA A 31 13.30 19.22 34.59
CA ALA A 31 12.07 19.71 33.97
C ALA A 31 12.37 20.67 32.81
N TRP A 32 13.29 21.62 33.02
CA TRP A 32 13.70 22.55 31.97
C TRP A 32 14.39 21.85 30.80
N ALA A 33 15.21 20.83 31.08
CA ALA A 33 15.83 20.01 30.04
C ALA A 33 14.79 19.23 29.21
N MET A 34 13.72 18.73 29.83
CA MET A 34 12.62 18.08 29.12
C MET A 34 11.83 19.06 28.24
N GLU A 35 11.53 20.26 28.74
CA GLU A 35 10.88 21.31 27.95
C GLU A 35 11.70 21.73 26.73
N ALA A 36 13.02 21.91 26.92
CA ALA A 36 13.94 22.21 25.83
C ALA A 36 13.95 21.12 24.74
N ARG A 37 13.94 19.84 25.14
CA ARG A 37 13.84 18.71 24.19
C ARG A 37 12.51 18.70 23.44
N LEU A 38 11.40 19.02 24.10
CA LEU A 38 10.08 19.09 23.45
C LEU A 38 10.00 20.23 22.44
N LEU A 39 10.58 21.39 22.74
CA LEU A 39 10.67 22.50 21.78
C LEU A 39 11.53 22.12 20.57
N GLN A 40 12.67 21.48 20.79
CA GLN A 40 13.53 21.01 19.71
C GLN A 40 12.82 19.98 18.81
N LEU A 41 12.03 19.06 19.41
CA LEU A 41 11.24 18.09 18.65
C LEU A 41 10.16 18.77 17.79
N ARG A 42 9.47 19.78 18.32
CA ARG A 42 8.48 20.57 17.55
C ARG A 42 9.12 21.30 16.37
N VAL A 43 10.30 21.89 16.57
CA VAL A 43 11.06 22.55 15.49
C VAL A 43 11.45 21.55 14.40
N ASN A 44 12.01 20.40 14.79
CA ASN A 44 12.38 19.34 13.83
C ASN A 44 11.16 18.82 13.04
N MET A 45 10.02 18.63 13.69
CA MET A 45 8.78 18.21 13.02
C MET A 45 8.30 19.24 12.00
N LEU A 46 8.39 20.54 12.32
CA LEU A 46 7.99 21.61 11.40
C LEU A 46 8.96 21.73 10.21
N GLU A 47 10.26 21.58 10.45
CA GLU A 47 11.27 21.56 9.39
C GLU A 47 11.11 20.34 8.48
N GLU A 48 10.88 19.15 9.04
CA GLU A 48 10.64 17.94 8.26
C GLU A 48 9.35 18.06 7.43
N LYS A 49 8.27 18.59 8.03
CA LYS A 49 7.01 18.86 7.30
C LYS A 49 7.26 19.82 6.14
N LYS A 50 7.95 20.93 6.39
CA LYS A 50 8.30 21.92 5.35
C LYS A 50 9.18 21.29 4.27
N LYS A 51 10.09 20.39 4.65
CA LYS A 51 10.92 19.63 3.71
C LYS A 51 10.08 18.70 2.86
N ARG A 52 9.16 17.92 3.44
CA ARG A 52 8.22 17.09 2.68
C ARG A 52 7.37 17.93 1.72
N ASP A 53 6.84 19.05 2.18
CA ASP A 53 6.02 19.96 1.37
C ASP A 53 6.83 20.59 0.22
N ALA A 54 8.13 20.85 0.41
CA ALA A 54 9.03 21.38 -0.62
C ALA A 54 9.52 20.30 -1.60
N GLU A 55 9.76 19.07 -1.12
CA GLU A 55 10.22 17.94 -1.92
C GLU A 55 9.08 17.28 -2.71
N LEU A 56 7.82 17.46 -2.27
CA LEU A 56 6.63 17.05 -2.99
C LEU A 56 6.63 17.71 -4.38
N PRO A 57 6.89 16.96 -5.47
CA PRO A 57 6.91 17.52 -6.79
C PRO A 57 5.50 18.08 -7.07
N LEU A 58 5.41 19.34 -7.51
CA LEU A 58 4.16 19.99 -7.96
C LEU A 58 3.30 19.16 -8.95
N LYS A 59 3.84 18.06 -9.46
CA LYS A 59 3.28 17.19 -10.49
C LYS A 59 2.53 15.96 -9.94
N HIS A 60 2.61 15.65 -8.64
CA HIS A 60 1.93 14.50 -8.03
C HIS A 60 1.17 14.87 -6.75
N ALA A 61 0.33 15.90 -6.82
CA ALA A 61 -0.86 15.94 -6.00
C ALA A 61 -1.81 14.84 -6.50
N GLY A 62 -1.66 13.65 -5.93
CA GLY A 62 -2.52 12.50 -6.17
C GLY A 62 -3.99 12.85 -5.94
N ASN A 63 -4.83 12.43 -6.88
CA ASN A 63 -6.26 12.10 -6.82
C ASN A 63 -7.17 12.79 -5.79
N ARG A 64 -6.87 14.03 -5.38
CA ARG A 64 -7.86 14.94 -4.82
C ARG A 64 -8.69 15.44 -6.00
N TRP A 65 -9.96 15.08 -6.01
CA TRP A 65 -10.91 15.38 -7.07
C TRP A 65 -10.72 16.81 -7.59
N ARG A 66 -10.34 16.93 -8.87
CA ARG A 66 -9.90 18.20 -9.48
C ARG A 66 -11.04 19.20 -9.73
N SER A 67 -12.27 18.85 -9.39
CA SER A 67 -13.46 19.68 -9.61
C SER A 67 -13.69 20.76 -8.55
N ALA A 68 -13.04 20.69 -7.37
CA ALA A 68 -13.36 21.56 -6.23
C ALA A 68 -12.31 22.64 -5.92
N ARG A 69 -11.47 23.04 -6.89
CA ARG A 69 -10.60 24.23 -6.71
C ARG A 69 -11.20 25.43 -7.43
N GLU A 70 -11.74 26.35 -6.64
CA GLU A 70 -12.27 27.67 -7.07
C GLU A 70 -11.21 28.54 -7.76
N ASP A 71 -9.93 28.24 -7.54
CA ASP A 71 -8.78 28.98 -8.08
C ASP A 71 -8.38 28.57 -9.51
N ARG A 72 -9.07 27.58 -10.10
CA ARG A 72 -8.98 27.34 -11.55
C ARG A 72 -10.15 28.01 -12.23
N GLY A 73 -9.92 29.28 -12.56
CA GLY A 73 -10.84 30.12 -13.29
C GLY A 73 -11.48 29.44 -14.50
N SER A 74 -12.67 29.95 -14.81
CA SER A 74 -13.60 29.53 -15.87
C SER A 74 -12.94 28.85 -17.07
N VAL A 75 -13.55 27.76 -17.56
CA VAL A 75 -13.17 26.93 -18.73
C VAL A 75 -12.60 27.73 -19.92
N ARG A 76 -12.98 29.00 -20.11
CA ARG A 76 -12.41 29.91 -21.13
C ARG A 76 -10.92 30.22 -20.95
N GLN A 77 -10.35 30.17 -19.75
CA GLN A 77 -8.91 30.38 -19.51
C GLN A 77 -8.06 29.17 -19.96
N TYR A 78 -8.60 27.96 -19.86
CA TYR A 78 -7.89 26.75 -20.34
C TYR A 78 -7.61 26.81 -21.85
N ALA A 79 -8.54 27.37 -22.64
CA ALA A 79 -8.34 27.57 -24.07
C ALA A 79 -7.19 28.55 -24.38
N ARG A 80 -7.01 29.62 -23.59
CA ARG A 80 -5.87 30.54 -23.75
C ARG A 80 -4.55 29.91 -23.34
N ASP A 81 -4.52 29.17 -22.23
CA ASP A 81 -3.30 28.50 -21.75
C ASP A 81 -2.79 27.46 -22.75
N VAL A 82 -3.70 26.72 -23.39
CA VAL A 82 -3.33 25.74 -24.43
C VAL A 82 -2.76 26.44 -25.67
N GLN A 83 -3.27 27.61 -26.05
CA GLN A 83 -2.71 28.39 -27.15
C GLN A 83 -1.33 28.97 -26.80
N GLN A 84 -1.15 29.50 -25.59
CA GLN A 84 0.14 30.06 -25.15
C GLN A 84 1.25 29.00 -25.02
N LYS A 85 0.91 27.79 -24.59
CA LYS A 85 1.86 26.67 -24.45
C LYS A 85 2.41 26.16 -25.78
N LYS A 86 1.70 26.38 -26.90
CA LYS A 86 2.21 26.08 -28.26
C LYS A 86 3.22 27.13 -28.75
N VAL A 87 3.15 28.36 -28.27
CA VAL A 87 4.06 29.44 -28.66
C VAL A 87 5.41 29.32 -27.95
N THR A 88 5.40 29.04 -26.64
CA THR A 88 6.63 28.90 -25.84
C THR A 88 7.47 27.67 -26.23
N LYS A 89 6.83 26.56 -26.61
CA LYS A 89 7.52 25.34 -27.07
C LYS A 89 8.23 25.51 -28.41
N LYS A 90 7.88 26.53 -29.20
CA LYS A 90 8.52 26.84 -30.50
C LYS A 90 9.77 27.72 -30.33
N GLN A 91 9.90 28.44 -29.22
CA GLN A 91 11.07 29.29 -28.93
C GLN A 91 12.18 28.51 -28.21
N SER A 92 11.84 27.52 -27.36
CA SER A 92 12.84 26.75 -26.60
C SER A 92 13.64 25.72 -27.43
N LYS A 93 13.37 25.57 -28.73
CA LYS A 93 14.11 24.64 -29.61
C LYS A 93 15.25 25.32 -30.40
N LYS A 94 15.51 26.62 -30.19
CA LYS A 94 16.50 27.37 -30.97
C LYS A 94 17.78 27.78 -30.21
N GLU A 95 17.88 27.57 -28.89
CA GLU A 95 19.01 28.11 -28.09
C GLU A 95 19.77 27.10 -27.21
N ILE A 96 20.01 25.88 -27.69
CA ILE A 96 20.96 24.97 -27.02
C ILE A 96 21.90 24.36 -28.06
N SER A 97 22.73 25.22 -28.65
CA SER A 97 24.03 24.86 -29.22
C SER A 97 25.01 25.94 -28.74
N ASP A 98 26.17 25.49 -28.25
CA ASP A 98 27.28 26.28 -27.71
C ASP A 98 27.19 26.64 -26.22
N SER A 99 27.88 25.83 -25.39
CA SER A 99 28.81 26.31 -24.36
C SER A 99 29.48 25.13 -23.62
N SER A 100 30.65 24.75 -24.13
CA SER A 100 31.67 23.97 -23.44
C SER A 100 32.42 24.82 -22.40
N GLY A 101 32.67 24.32 -21.19
CA GLY A 101 33.51 25.01 -20.21
C GLY A 101 33.84 24.22 -18.94
N ASN A 102 35.06 23.65 -18.90
CA ASN A 102 35.73 23.00 -17.77
C ASN A 102 35.81 23.85 -16.48
N LYS A 103 35.72 23.22 -15.29
CA LYS A 103 36.75 23.31 -14.24
C LYS A 103 36.57 22.32 -13.07
N LYS A 104 37.66 21.60 -12.78
CA LYS A 104 37.97 20.79 -11.61
C LYS A 104 37.83 21.57 -10.29
N SER A 105 37.28 20.93 -9.26
CA SER A 105 37.88 20.97 -7.93
C SER A 105 37.57 19.68 -7.16
N LYS A 106 38.54 19.25 -6.37
CA LYS A 106 38.79 17.88 -5.90
C LYS A 106 38.67 17.90 -4.38
N THR A 107 37.70 17.19 -3.83
CA THR A 107 37.72 16.73 -2.44
C THR A 107 37.26 15.28 -2.42
N LYS A 108 38.24 14.37 -2.32
CA LYS A 108 38.07 12.92 -2.34
C LYS A 108 37.37 12.44 -1.06
N LYS A 109 36.09 12.13 -1.18
CA LYS A 109 35.35 11.13 -0.37
C LYS A 109 34.54 10.25 -1.35
N SER A 110 35.23 9.66 -2.32
CA SER A 110 34.67 8.73 -3.31
C SER A 110 35.36 7.38 -3.10
N SER A 111 34.56 6.40 -2.68
CA SER A 111 34.72 4.98 -3.01
C SER A 111 33.69 4.08 -2.31
N LYS A 112 32.97 4.54 -1.28
CA LYS A 112 32.11 3.65 -0.48
C LYS A 112 30.70 3.37 -1.04
N LEU A 113 30.17 4.19 -1.96
CA LEU A 113 28.82 4.00 -2.50
C LEU A 113 28.76 3.64 -3.99
N GLU A 114 29.88 3.74 -4.74
CA GLU A 114 29.92 3.30 -6.16
C GLU A 114 29.94 1.77 -6.29
N ILE A 115 30.23 1.04 -5.21
CA ILE A 115 30.25 -0.43 -5.18
C ILE A 115 28.83 -1.02 -5.25
N LEU A 116 27.79 -0.22 -4.99
CA LEU A 116 26.40 -0.67 -5.06
C LEU A 116 25.78 -0.43 -6.44
N SER A 117 26.59 -0.54 -7.51
CA SER A 117 26.03 -0.48 -8.86
C SER A 117 25.01 -1.62 -9.05
N PRO A 118 23.77 -1.33 -9.49
CA PRO A 118 22.69 -2.32 -9.58
C PRO A 118 23.04 -3.55 -10.43
N ALA A 119 23.91 -3.39 -11.43
CA ALA A 119 24.35 -4.47 -12.31
C ALA A 119 25.12 -5.58 -11.60
N THR A 120 25.63 -5.33 -10.39
CA THR A 120 26.47 -6.28 -9.65
C THR A 120 25.72 -7.01 -8.52
N VAL A 121 24.42 -6.74 -8.32
CA VAL A 121 23.69 -7.28 -7.16
C VAL A 121 23.66 -8.79 -7.16
N GLU A 122 23.56 -9.44 -8.32
CA GLU A 122 23.63 -10.91 -8.39
C GLU A 122 24.97 -11.47 -7.88
N GLN A 123 26.05 -10.69 -7.99
CA GLN A 123 27.41 -11.05 -7.58
C GLN A 123 27.75 -10.55 -6.17
N TRP A 124 26.81 -9.95 -5.45
CA TRP A 124 27.11 -9.44 -4.11
C TRP A 124 27.47 -10.56 -3.14
N ALA A 125 28.65 -10.43 -2.55
CA ALA A 125 29.04 -11.22 -1.39
C ALA A 125 28.21 -10.82 -0.17
N VAL A 126 28.19 -11.68 0.85
CA VAL A 126 27.43 -11.45 2.10
C VAL A 126 27.80 -10.10 2.72
N GLN A 127 29.09 -9.74 2.75
CA GLN A 127 29.56 -8.45 3.28
C GLN A 127 28.97 -7.23 2.55
N GLN A 128 28.78 -7.32 1.23
CA GLN A 128 28.17 -6.24 0.44
C GLN A 128 26.67 -6.13 0.71
N VAL A 129 26.00 -7.27 0.95
CA VAL A 129 24.59 -7.29 1.39
C VAL A 129 24.44 -6.65 2.77
N LEU A 130 25.34 -6.93 3.71
CA LEU A 130 25.34 -6.31 5.04
C LEU A 130 25.59 -4.80 4.96
N GLU A 131 26.54 -4.35 4.14
CA GLU A 131 26.80 -2.92 3.92
C GLU A 131 25.58 -2.22 3.32
N TRP A 132 24.93 -2.85 2.32
CA TRP A 132 23.68 -2.35 1.74
C TRP A 132 22.55 -2.27 2.78
N LEU A 133 22.41 -3.28 3.66
CA LEU A 133 21.46 -3.25 4.78
C LEU A 133 21.68 -2.07 5.73
N SER A 134 22.94 -1.71 6.01
CA SER A 134 23.26 -0.49 6.78
C SER A 134 22.85 0.78 6.04
N VAL A 135 23.08 0.86 4.73
CA VAL A 135 22.72 2.04 3.92
C VAL A 135 21.21 2.28 3.91
N ILE A 136 20.41 1.21 3.86
CA ILE A 136 18.94 1.33 3.94
C ILE A 136 18.43 1.41 5.39
N GLY A 137 19.31 1.50 6.40
CA GLY A 137 18.92 1.64 7.81
C GLY A 137 18.21 0.42 8.40
N LEU A 138 18.56 -0.78 7.94
CA LEU A 138 18.06 -2.08 8.43
C LEU A 138 19.19 -2.91 9.06
N GLU A 139 20.15 -2.22 9.71
CA GLU A 139 21.31 -2.82 10.34
C GLU A 139 20.97 -3.80 11.49
N GLU A 140 19.81 -3.62 12.14
CA GLU A 140 19.32 -4.51 13.20
C GLU A 140 19.11 -5.96 12.71
N PHE A 141 18.94 -6.17 11.41
CA PHE A 141 18.71 -7.50 10.83
C PHE A 141 19.99 -8.13 10.25
N GLN A 142 21.15 -7.48 10.35
CA GLN A 142 22.40 -7.97 9.74
C GLN A 142 22.80 -9.37 10.22
N SER A 143 22.64 -9.66 11.50
CA SER A 143 22.99 -10.96 12.08
C SER A 143 22.22 -12.11 11.44
N GLY A 144 20.93 -11.92 11.12
CA GLY A 144 20.12 -12.92 10.41
C GLY A 144 20.62 -13.16 8.99
N PHE A 145 20.95 -12.10 8.26
CA PHE A 145 21.48 -12.21 6.89
C PHE A 145 22.87 -12.85 6.86
N GLU A 146 23.73 -12.52 7.83
CA GLU A 146 25.06 -13.12 7.97
C GLU A 146 24.98 -14.60 8.35
N PHE A 147 24.14 -14.95 9.35
CA PHE A 147 23.93 -16.32 9.79
C PHE A 147 23.44 -17.23 8.67
N HIS A 148 22.48 -16.74 7.86
CA HIS A 148 21.94 -17.49 6.72
C HIS A 148 22.75 -17.33 5.42
N GLN A 149 23.93 -16.71 5.49
CA GLN A 149 24.86 -16.47 4.38
C GLN A 149 24.14 -15.95 3.13
N VAL A 150 23.33 -14.91 3.31
CA VAL A 150 22.50 -14.35 2.25
C VAL A 150 23.35 -13.58 1.25
N THR A 151 23.66 -14.21 0.12
CA THR A 151 24.31 -13.58 -1.03
C THR A 151 23.31 -12.78 -1.85
N GLY A 152 23.79 -11.89 -2.71
CA GLY A 152 22.90 -11.06 -3.54
C GLY A 152 22.02 -11.84 -4.51
N LYS A 153 22.50 -12.97 -5.04
CA LYS A 153 21.67 -13.91 -5.81
C LYS A 153 20.51 -14.49 -4.99
N LYS A 154 20.77 -14.89 -3.75
CA LYS A 154 19.72 -15.38 -2.83
C LYS A 154 18.75 -14.26 -2.50
N LEU A 155 19.26 -13.06 -2.19
CA LEU A 155 18.49 -11.86 -1.89
C LEU A 155 17.47 -11.50 -2.98
N LEU A 156 17.88 -11.53 -4.25
CA LEU A 156 17.00 -11.21 -5.39
C LEU A 156 15.82 -12.19 -5.54
N GLY A 157 15.97 -13.44 -5.11
CA GLY A 157 14.96 -14.48 -5.21
C GLY A 157 14.16 -14.73 -3.93
N MET A 158 14.36 -13.94 -2.86
CA MET A 158 13.63 -14.16 -1.60
C MET A 158 12.18 -13.67 -1.68
N SER A 159 11.27 -14.53 -1.23
CA SER A 159 9.87 -14.18 -0.98
C SER A 159 9.70 -13.42 0.35
N PRO A 160 8.54 -12.78 0.59
CA PRO A 160 8.19 -12.15 1.87
C PRO A 160 8.39 -13.08 3.08
N GLU A 161 8.04 -14.36 2.94
CA GLU A 161 8.22 -15.40 3.97
C GLU A 161 9.70 -15.72 4.22
N GLY A 162 10.54 -15.62 3.18
CA GLY A 162 11.98 -15.77 3.31
C GLY A 162 12.58 -14.74 4.27
N TYR A 163 12.08 -13.50 4.26
CA TYR A 163 12.55 -12.46 5.19
C TYR A 163 12.12 -12.72 6.64
N GLU A 164 10.95 -13.33 6.88
CA GLU A 164 10.54 -13.72 8.23
C GLU A 164 11.46 -14.79 8.81
N LYS A 165 11.87 -15.77 7.98
CA LYS A 165 12.86 -16.81 8.37
C LYS A 165 14.23 -16.21 8.73
N LEU A 166 14.58 -15.05 8.18
CA LEU A 166 15.79 -14.29 8.53
C LEU A 166 15.62 -13.43 9.79
N GLY A 167 14.46 -13.43 10.44
CA GLY A 167 14.17 -12.65 11.63
C GLY A 167 13.59 -11.26 11.35
N VAL A 168 13.20 -10.95 10.11
CA VAL A 168 12.59 -9.66 9.75
C VAL A 168 11.07 -9.70 9.96
N PHE A 169 10.62 -9.73 11.22
CA PHE A 169 9.19 -9.85 11.53
C PHE A 169 8.41 -8.55 11.29
N LYS A 170 9.05 -7.39 11.46
CA LYS A 170 8.42 -6.07 11.28
C LYS A 170 7.96 -5.89 9.82
N LEU A 171 6.66 -5.68 9.61
CA LEU A 171 6.09 -5.50 8.27
C LEU A 171 6.69 -4.30 7.52
N SER A 172 6.96 -3.20 8.23
CA SER A 172 7.60 -2.00 7.66
C SER A 172 9.00 -2.28 7.10
N ALA A 173 9.80 -3.08 7.82
CA ALA A 173 11.15 -3.47 7.38
C ALA A 173 11.09 -4.39 6.16
N ARG A 174 10.16 -5.36 6.14
CA ARG A 174 9.93 -6.24 4.98
C ARG A 174 9.52 -5.46 3.74
N ASN A 175 8.56 -4.54 3.88
CA ASN A 175 8.10 -3.70 2.78
C ASN A 175 9.24 -2.81 2.24
N ARG A 176 10.10 -2.30 3.12
CA ARG A 176 11.29 -1.53 2.72
C ARG A 176 12.29 -2.38 1.94
N LEU A 177 12.58 -3.60 2.38
CA LEU A 177 13.45 -4.53 1.65
C LEU A 177 12.89 -4.84 0.25
N LEU A 178 11.59 -5.10 0.15
CA LEU A 178 10.93 -5.37 -1.13
C LEU A 178 10.99 -4.16 -2.07
N ALA A 179 10.73 -2.95 -1.57
CA ALA A 179 10.78 -1.73 -2.35
C ALA A 179 12.19 -1.44 -2.89
N GLU A 180 13.21 -1.57 -2.05
CA GLU A 180 14.60 -1.36 -2.45
C GLU A 180 15.08 -2.45 -3.44
N MET A 181 14.68 -3.71 -3.24
CA MET A 181 14.95 -4.78 -4.22
C MET A 181 14.30 -4.53 -5.57
N GLU A 182 13.05 -4.05 -5.57
CA GLU A 182 12.37 -3.69 -6.81
C GLU A 182 13.05 -2.50 -7.51
N GLN A 183 13.49 -1.51 -6.75
CA GLN A 183 14.25 -0.38 -7.28
C GLN A 183 15.57 -0.84 -7.93
N ILE A 184 16.28 -1.79 -7.31
CA ILE A 184 17.50 -2.38 -7.89
C ILE A 184 17.17 -3.14 -9.18
N ARG A 185 16.11 -3.96 -9.20
CA ARG A 185 15.68 -4.68 -10.41
C ARG A 185 15.31 -3.73 -11.55
N ALA A 186 14.56 -2.67 -11.26
CA ALA A 186 14.19 -1.67 -12.25
C ALA A 186 15.43 -0.97 -12.87
N GLN A 187 16.44 -0.68 -12.04
CA GLN A 187 17.70 -0.11 -12.53
C GLN A 187 18.50 -1.09 -13.40
N GLN A 188 18.49 -2.39 -13.09
CA GLN A 188 19.13 -3.41 -13.94
C GLN A 188 18.48 -3.51 -15.32
N VAL A 189 17.14 -3.48 -15.39
CA VAL A 189 16.41 -3.50 -16.67
C VAL A 189 16.76 -2.28 -17.50
N LYS A 190 16.80 -1.10 -16.87
CA LYS A 190 17.18 0.15 -17.54
C LYS A 190 18.60 0.06 -18.13
N LEU A 191 19.57 -0.41 -17.35
CA LEU A 191 20.96 -0.51 -17.80
C LEU A 191 21.13 -1.50 -18.98
N ARG A 192 20.40 -2.64 -18.92
CA ARG A 192 20.37 -3.60 -20.03
C ARG A 192 19.76 -3.01 -21.31
N SER A 193 18.69 -2.22 -21.17
CA SER A 193 18.04 -1.57 -22.33
C SER A 193 18.91 -0.49 -22.99
N GLU A 194 19.70 0.26 -22.20
CA GLU A 194 20.62 1.26 -22.73
C GLU A 194 21.82 0.61 -23.45
N THR A 195 22.33 -0.50 -22.91
CA THR A 195 23.46 -1.23 -23.50
C THR A 195 23.09 -1.89 -24.84
N GLN A 196 21.86 -2.39 -24.97
CA GLN A 196 21.41 -3.02 -26.22
C GLN A 196 21.11 -2.03 -27.35
N ASN A 197 20.74 -0.78 -27.02
CA ASN A 197 20.42 0.22 -28.04
C ASN A 197 21.64 1.04 -28.53
N GLY A 198 22.79 0.95 -27.85
CA GLY A 198 23.96 1.78 -28.13
C GLY A 198 25.05 1.16 -29.00
N ASN A 199 24.94 -0.13 -29.34
CA ASN A 199 26.05 -0.89 -29.96
C ASN A 199 25.69 -1.66 -31.23
N GLU A 200 24.54 -1.38 -31.85
CA GLU A 200 24.39 -1.72 -33.27
C GLU A 200 25.11 -0.60 -34.05
N PRO A 201 26.31 -0.85 -34.64
CA PRO A 201 26.94 0.13 -35.49
C PRO A 201 25.95 0.42 -36.61
N ALA A 202 25.47 1.66 -36.69
CA ALA A 202 24.68 2.10 -37.81
C ALA A 202 25.54 1.93 -39.07
N GLU A 203 25.38 0.79 -39.76
CA GLU A 203 25.76 0.66 -41.15
C GLU A 203 24.98 1.75 -41.88
N ILE A 204 25.72 2.75 -42.33
CA ILE A 204 25.26 3.87 -43.15
C ILE A 204 24.85 3.28 -44.51
N ILE A 205 23.69 2.62 -44.56
CA ILE A 205 23.08 2.21 -45.82
C ILE A 205 22.04 3.27 -46.16
N ASP A 206 22.42 4.09 -47.13
CA ASP A 206 21.65 5.19 -47.69
C ASP A 206 20.25 4.69 -48.17
N PRO A 207 19.14 5.19 -47.60
CA PRO A 207 17.78 4.76 -47.97
C PRO A 207 17.34 5.10 -49.40
N LYS A 208 18.20 5.75 -50.21
CA LYS A 208 17.86 6.20 -51.57
C LYS A 208 18.35 5.32 -52.73
N LEU A 209 18.95 4.15 -52.45
CA LEU A 209 19.52 3.28 -53.48
C LEU A 209 18.79 1.94 -53.73
N ARG A 210 17.54 1.78 -53.29
CA ARG A 210 16.69 0.66 -53.75
C ARG A 210 15.85 1.06 -54.95
N ASP A 211 16.50 1.06 -56.11
CA ASP A 211 15.84 1.06 -57.41
C ASP A 211 15.49 -0.37 -57.85
N ALA A 212 14.40 -0.47 -58.60
CA ALA A 212 13.62 -1.65 -58.92
C ALA A 212 14.39 -2.82 -59.57
N ARG A 213 14.05 -4.07 -59.18
CA ARG A 213 13.84 -5.19 -60.14
C ARG A 213 12.81 -6.21 -59.64
N HIS A 214 11.86 -6.47 -60.52
CA HIS A 214 10.80 -7.48 -60.51
C HIS A 214 11.26 -8.90 -60.16
N THR A 215 10.45 -9.62 -59.39
CA THR A 215 10.22 -11.07 -59.54
C THR A 215 8.76 -11.43 -59.25
N PRO A 216 8.18 -12.43 -59.94
CA PRO A 216 6.75 -12.69 -59.95
C PRO A 216 6.27 -13.61 -58.81
N GLU A 217 4.97 -13.50 -58.54
CA GLU A 217 4.14 -14.19 -57.55
C GLU A 217 4.35 -15.70 -57.41
N ILE A 218 4.35 -16.16 -56.16
CA ILE A 218 3.92 -17.50 -55.76
C ILE A 218 3.02 -17.34 -54.53
N PRO A 219 1.77 -17.85 -54.52
CA PRO A 219 0.86 -17.70 -53.38
C PRO A 219 1.01 -18.88 -52.39
N SER A 220 1.25 -18.57 -51.11
CA SER A 220 1.12 -19.50 -49.97
C SER A 220 1.12 -18.76 -48.61
N PRO A 221 0.62 -19.38 -47.53
CA PRO A 221 -0.60 -18.96 -46.81
C PRO A 221 -0.39 -17.97 -45.64
N PRO A 222 -1.46 -17.33 -45.12
CA PRO A 222 -1.37 -16.33 -44.07
C PRO A 222 -1.02 -16.94 -42.71
N SER A 223 0.25 -16.79 -42.30
CA SER A 223 0.67 -17.02 -40.92
C SER A 223 0.30 -15.81 -40.05
N LYS A 224 -0.70 -16.03 -39.19
CA LYS A 224 -1.13 -15.09 -38.14
C LYS A 224 -0.02 -14.96 -37.11
N SER A 225 0.79 -13.91 -37.18
CA SER A 225 1.62 -13.48 -36.06
C SER A 225 0.72 -12.79 -35.03
N ALA A 226 0.60 -13.43 -33.87
CA ALA A 226 -0.17 -12.97 -32.73
C ALA A 226 0.23 -11.54 -32.35
N ALA A 227 -0.72 -10.61 -32.49
CA ALA A 227 -0.63 -9.29 -31.92
C ALA A 227 -0.47 -9.44 -30.40
N LYS A 228 0.59 -8.82 -29.88
CA LYS A 228 0.83 -8.69 -28.43
C LYS A 228 -0.32 -7.88 -27.84
N THR A 229 -1.27 -8.59 -27.24
CA THR A 229 -2.40 -8.03 -26.52
C THR A 229 -1.87 -7.29 -25.29
N HIS A 230 -1.92 -5.97 -25.33
CA HIS A 230 -1.60 -5.08 -24.22
C HIS A 230 -2.61 -5.31 -23.07
N TRP A 231 -2.15 -5.26 -21.82
CA TRP A 231 -2.94 -5.53 -20.60
C TRP A 231 -4.24 -4.72 -20.47
N SER A 232 -4.46 -3.69 -21.29
CA SER A 232 -5.74 -2.97 -21.40
C SER A 232 -6.87 -3.75 -22.07
N HIS A 233 -6.60 -4.96 -22.58
CA HIS A 233 -7.61 -5.87 -23.16
C HIS A 233 -7.89 -7.10 -22.30
N VAL A 234 -7.33 -7.17 -21.09
CA VAL A 234 -7.71 -8.21 -20.13
C VAL A 234 -9.07 -7.82 -19.56
N THR A 235 -10.09 -8.61 -19.90
CA THR A 235 -11.45 -8.51 -19.37
C THR A 235 -11.40 -8.65 -17.84
N PRO A 236 -11.98 -7.72 -17.08
CA PRO A 236 -12.05 -7.86 -15.63
C PRO A 236 -12.89 -9.10 -15.28
N LEU A 237 -12.34 -9.94 -14.41
CA LEU A 237 -13.01 -11.10 -13.83
C LEU A 237 -14.15 -10.62 -12.93
N SER A 238 -15.32 -10.40 -13.52
CA SER A 238 -16.58 -10.23 -12.79
C SER A 238 -17.58 -11.28 -13.26
N GLU A 239 -17.29 -12.55 -12.90
CA GLU A 239 -18.25 -13.63 -13.12
C GLU A 239 -18.05 -14.75 -12.08
N THR A 240 -18.57 -14.51 -10.88
CA THR A 240 -19.09 -15.56 -10.00
C THR A 240 -20.55 -15.25 -9.73
N SER A 241 -21.38 -15.36 -10.77
CA SER A 241 -22.84 -15.40 -10.59
C SER A 241 -23.22 -16.81 -10.14
N VAL A 242 -23.48 -16.95 -8.84
CA VAL A 242 -24.16 -18.13 -8.30
C VAL A 242 -25.57 -18.14 -8.89
N ALA A 243 -25.82 -19.03 -9.85
CA ALA A 243 -27.15 -19.31 -10.33
C ALA A 243 -27.94 -19.99 -9.21
N SER A 244 -28.78 -19.23 -8.53
CA SER A 244 -29.95 -19.77 -7.85
C SER A 244 -31.16 -19.05 -8.44
N GLY A 245 -31.92 -19.81 -9.21
CA GLY A 245 -33.13 -19.35 -9.86
C GLY A 245 -34.19 -19.01 -8.82
N ASP A 246 -34.49 -17.74 -8.72
CA ASP A 246 -35.84 -17.20 -8.58
C ASP A 246 -35.74 -15.71 -8.91
N GLY A 247 -36.66 -15.21 -9.74
CA GLY A 247 -36.57 -13.91 -10.41
C GLY A 247 -36.65 -12.69 -9.48
N GLN A 248 -35.63 -12.49 -8.65
CA GLN A 248 -35.50 -11.37 -7.74
C GLN A 248 -34.50 -10.36 -8.30
N VAL A 249 -35.04 -9.20 -8.67
CA VAL A 249 -34.33 -8.05 -9.24
C VAL A 249 -33.11 -7.69 -8.38
N PRO A 250 -31.94 -7.35 -8.96
CA PRO A 250 -30.74 -7.01 -8.20
C PRO A 250 -31.03 -5.86 -7.23
N VAL A 251 -31.02 -6.18 -5.95
CA VAL A 251 -31.28 -5.23 -4.87
C VAL A 251 -30.11 -4.27 -4.80
N ASN A 252 -30.34 -2.99 -5.10
CA ASN A 252 -29.38 -1.93 -4.80
C ASN A 252 -29.09 -1.98 -3.29
N LEU A 253 -27.81 -2.18 -2.93
CA LEU A 253 -27.31 -2.27 -1.54
C LEU A 253 -27.65 -1.06 -0.65
N ALA A 254 -28.18 0.02 -1.22
CA ALA A 254 -28.57 1.22 -0.48
C ALA A 254 -30.04 1.21 0.00
N ASP A 255 -30.92 0.38 -0.58
CA ASP A 255 -32.37 0.43 -0.33
C ASP A 255 -32.97 -0.90 0.19
N GLY A 256 -32.15 -1.91 0.46
CA GLY A 256 -32.59 -3.14 1.14
C GLY A 256 -32.50 -2.99 2.65
N GLU A 257 -33.57 -3.31 3.38
CA GLU A 257 -33.50 -3.53 4.83
C GLU A 257 -32.50 -4.65 5.11
N PHE A 258 -31.28 -4.26 5.50
CA PHE A 258 -30.23 -5.19 5.85
C PHE A 258 -30.60 -5.86 7.18
N ASN A 259 -31.15 -7.07 7.08
CA ASN A 259 -31.47 -7.87 8.25
C ASN A 259 -30.17 -8.47 8.80
N GLU A 260 -29.56 -7.76 9.75
CA GLU A 260 -28.28 -8.12 10.40
C GLU A 260 -28.32 -9.55 10.95
N ASP A 261 -29.45 -9.97 11.55
CA ASP A 261 -29.59 -11.30 12.13
C ASP A 261 -29.54 -12.40 11.07
N ALA A 262 -30.18 -12.19 9.92
CA ALA A 262 -30.16 -13.17 8.82
C ALA A 262 -28.77 -13.27 8.19
N SER A 263 -28.09 -12.12 8.03
CA SER A 263 -26.72 -12.07 7.48
C SER A 263 -25.73 -12.73 8.45
N HIS A 264 -25.85 -12.46 9.75
CA HIS A 264 -25.02 -13.08 10.78
C HIS A 264 -25.28 -14.59 10.90
N ALA A 265 -26.53 -15.04 10.81
CA ALA A 265 -26.86 -16.46 10.78
C ALA A 265 -26.27 -17.16 9.55
N SER A 266 -26.32 -16.52 8.37
CA SER A 266 -25.72 -17.07 7.15
C SER A 266 -24.20 -17.21 7.28
N PHE A 267 -23.55 -16.21 7.87
CA PHE A 267 -22.12 -16.23 8.13
C PHE A 267 -21.72 -17.34 9.10
N MET A 268 -22.44 -17.48 10.23
CA MET A 268 -22.19 -18.55 11.19
C MET A 268 -22.40 -19.94 10.59
N LYS A 269 -23.39 -20.09 9.70
CA LYS A 269 -23.64 -21.35 8.99
C LYS A 269 -22.50 -21.70 8.03
N SER A 270 -22.01 -20.73 7.25
CA SER A 270 -20.85 -20.95 6.37
C SER A 270 -19.57 -21.29 7.14
N LEU A 271 -19.38 -20.70 8.34
CA LEU A 271 -18.26 -21.05 9.22
C LEU A 271 -18.34 -22.50 9.74
N LEU A 272 -19.54 -22.96 10.10
CA LEU A 272 -19.75 -24.35 10.52
C LEU A 272 -19.55 -25.32 9.34
N GLU A 273 -20.08 -24.98 8.16
CA GLU A 273 -19.90 -25.78 6.93
C GLU A 273 -18.43 -25.90 6.52
N TRP A 274 -17.65 -24.82 6.65
CA TRP A 274 -16.22 -24.84 6.38
C TRP A 274 -15.47 -25.76 7.35
N ARG A 275 -15.81 -25.72 8.65
CA ARG A 275 -15.25 -26.64 9.66
C ARG A 275 -15.66 -28.09 9.45
N GLU A 276 -16.89 -28.34 9.00
CA GLU A 276 -17.36 -29.69 8.66
C GLU A 276 -16.69 -30.23 7.40
N SER A 277 -16.39 -29.37 6.42
CA SER A 277 -15.72 -29.75 5.18
C SER A 277 -14.28 -30.19 5.42
N ASP A 278 -13.54 -29.53 6.32
CA ASP A 278 -12.22 -29.98 6.77
C ASP A 278 -12.29 -31.34 7.48
N SER A 279 -13.37 -31.61 8.22
CA SER A 279 -13.56 -32.88 8.92
C SER A 279 -13.99 -34.02 7.97
N LYS A 280 -14.75 -33.68 6.92
CA LYS A 280 -15.28 -34.63 5.94
C LYS A 280 -14.25 -35.04 4.89
N ALA A 281 -13.29 -34.15 4.58
CA ALA A 281 -12.13 -34.47 3.73
C ALA A 281 -11.19 -35.51 4.34
N VAL A 282 -11.22 -35.73 5.66
CA VAL A 282 -10.36 -36.72 6.35
C VAL A 282 -11.05 -38.09 6.46
N SER A 283 -12.35 -38.19 6.20
CA SER A 283 -13.14 -39.41 6.46
C SER A 283 -13.58 -40.18 5.20
N ALA A 284 -13.40 -39.60 4.02
CA ALA A 284 -13.61 -40.28 2.74
C ALA A 284 -12.27 -40.35 2.01
N GLU A 285 -11.82 -41.56 1.71
CA GLU A 285 -10.61 -41.89 0.92
C GLU A 285 -9.29 -42.04 1.69
N SER A 286 -9.24 -43.08 2.54
CA SER A 286 -8.01 -43.85 2.71
C SER A 286 -7.69 -44.60 1.40
N ASN A 287 -6.82 -44.03 0.55
CA ASN A 287 -5.88 -44.70 -0.38
C ASN A 287 -5.60 -43.87 -1.66
N GLN A 288 -5.21 -42.61 -1.53
CA GLN A 288 -4.44 -41.99 -2.62
C GLN A 288 -3.38 -41.04 -2.08
N GLU A 289 -2.18 -41.19 -2.64
CA GLU A 289 -0.95 -40.50 -2.26
C GLU A 289 -1.08 -38.97 -2.36
N GLU A 290 -0.26 -38.32 -1.54
CA GLU A 290 -0.07 -36.89 -1.33
C GLU A 290 -0.42 -35.97 -2.53
N ASP A 291 -1.61 -35.38 -2.49
CA ASP A 291 -2.00 -34.27 -3.38
C ASP A 291 -1.40 -32.95 -2.85
N GLU A 292 -0.12 -32.80 -3.17
CA GLU A 292 0.63 -31.55 -3.14
C GLU A 292 -0.04 -30.57 -4.13
N TRP A 293 -0.43 -29.38 -3.65
CA TRP A 293 -1.17 -28.39 -4.44
C TRP A 293 -0.45 -28.03 -5.76
N VAL A 294 -0.89 -28.61 -6.89
CA VAL A 294 -0.29 -28.36 -8.22
C VAL A 294 -0.90 -27.13 -8.87
N ASN A 295 -0.05 -26.16 -9.20
CA ASN A 295 -0.41 -24.87 -9.78
C ASN A 295 -0.84 -25.03 -11.26
N PRO A 296 -2.07 -24.67 -11.67
CA PRO A 296 -2.65 -25.04 -12.98
C PRO A 296 -2.05 -24.31 -14.19
N ILE A 297 -1.13 -23.36 -13.99
CA ILE A 297 -0.54 -22.55 -15.07
C ILE A 297 0.69 -23.21 -15.70
N PHE A 298 1.36 -24.15 -15.03
CA PHE A 298 2.68 -24.62 -15.47
C PHE A 298 2.73 -26.01 -16.12
N ASN A 299 1.61 -26.74 -16.21
CA ASN A 299 1.62 -28.10 -16.75
C ASN A 299 1.30 -28.17 -18.26
N GLY A 300 2.01 -27.35 -19.04
CA GLY A 300 2.01 -27.40 -20.50
C GLY A 300 3.32 -27.99 -21.03
N GLY A 301 3.55 -29.28 -20.78
CA GLY A 301 4.79 -29.94 -21.16
C GLY A 301 4.65 -31.45 -21.39
N ILE A 302 4.33 -31.81 -22.64
CA ILE A 302 4.78 -33.01 -23.36
C ILE A 302 4.77 -34.33 -22.56
N VAL A 303 3.67 -35.08 -22.63
CA VAL A 303 3.74 -36.56 -22.71
C VAL A 303 2.61 -37.04 -23.64
N GLU A 304 2.98 -37.90 -24.57
CA GLU A 304 2.11 -38.57 -25.53
C GLU A 304 1.05 -39.47 -24.86
N ALA A 305 -0.14 -39.44 -25.44
CA ALA A 305 -1.09 -40.55 -25.58
C ALA A 305 -1.51 -41.32 -24.32
N GLN A 306 -2.64 -40.92 -23.72
CA GLN A 306 -3.79 -41.82 -23.60
C GLN A 306 -5.08 -41.04 -23.35
N GLU A 307 -6.11 -41.40 -24.12
CA GLU A 307 -7.45 -40.81 -24.13
C GLU A 307 -8.20 -41.06 -22.81
N GLU A 308 -8.37 -40.01 -22.01
CA GLU A 308 -9.56 -39.90 -21.16
C GLU A 308 -10.12 -38.48 -21.26
N GLN A 309 -11.27 -38.37 -21.92
CA GLN A 309 -12.04 -37.14 -22.12
C GLN A 309 -12.56 -36.64 -20.77
N LYS A 310 -11.76 -35.83 -20.07
CA LYS A 310 -12.29 -34.92 -19.04
C LYS A 310 -13.03 -33.79 -19.76
N THR A 311 -14.35 -33.87 -19.71
CA THR A 311 -15.32 -32.90 -20.21
C THR A 311 -15.05 -31.52 -19.61
N GLY A 312 -14.34 -30.67 -20.38
CA GLY A 312 -14.22 -29.24 -20.07
C GLY A 312 -15.61 -28.64 -19.91
N GLY A 313 -15.84 -27.94 -18.79
CA GLY A 313 -17.14 -27.42 -18.39
C GLY A 313 -17.82 -26.55 -19.44
N ALA A 314 -19.12 -26.29 -19.22
CA ALA A 314 -20.07 -25.66 -20.13
C ALA A 314 -19.62 -24.35 -20.82
N LEU A 315 -18.55 -23.70 -20.36
CA LEU A 315 -17.93 -22.57 -21.03
C LEU A 315 -17.27 -22.94 -22.37
N LEU A 316 -16.78 -24.17 -22.53
CA LEU A 316 -16.10 -24.63 -23.75
C LEU A 316 -17.04 -25.31 -24.77
N GLN A 317 -18.21 -25.77 -24.32
CA GLN A 317 -19.21 -26.44 -25.19
C GLN A 317 -20.54 -25.69 -25.28
N GLY A 318 -20.72 -24.60 -24.51
CA GLY A 318 -21.90 -23.76 -24.57
C GLY A 318 -21.90 -22.91 -25.83
N THR A 319 -22.98 -22.99 -26.61
CA THR A 319 -23.24 -22.08 -27.73
C THR A 319 -23.52 -20.69 -27.17
N TYR A 320 -22.46 -19.90 -26.94
CA TYR A 320 -22.57 -18.51 -26.56
C TYR A 320 -23.23 -17.72 -27.69
N ASN A 321 -24.42 -17.17 -27.42
CA ASN A 321 -25.18 -16.39 -28.39
C ASN A 321 -24.87 -14.91 -28.18
N GLU A 322 -23.96 -14.37 -28.99
CA GLU A 322 -23.49 -12.99 -28.88
C GLU A 322 -24.62 -11.96 -28.97
N ASP A 323 -25.68 -12.24 -29.73
CA ASP A 323 -26.81 -11.34 -29.94
C ASP A 323 -27.67 -11.14 -28.68
N ASP A 324 -27.85 -12.19 -27.88
CA ASP A 324 -28.60 -12.15 -26.62
C ASP A 324 -27.81 -11.38 -25.55
N ALA A 325 -26.51 -11.66 -25.46
CA ALA A 325 -25.61 -10.97 -24.54
C ALA A 325 -25.55 -9.46 -24.87
N HIS A 326 -25.44 -9.11 -26.16
CA HIS A 326 -25.42 -7.72 -26.60
C HIS A 326 -26.75 -7.00 -26.35
N SER A 327 -27.89 -7.67 -26.54
CA SER A 327 -29.21 -7.11 -26.25
C SER A 327 -29.40 -6.84 -24.75
N SER A 328 -29.01 -7.79 -23.89
CA SER A 328 -29.07 -7.60 -22.43
C SER A 328 -28.21 -6.42 -21.96
N PHE A 329 -27.05 -6.21 -22.58
CA PHE A 329 -26.16 -5.11 -22.25
C PHE A 329 -26.74 -3.76 -22.66
N GLN A 330 -27.37 -3.67 -23.84
CA GLN A 330 -28.05 -2.45 -24.26
C GLN A 330 -29.24 -2.12 -23.36
N GLU A 331 -30.00 -3.12 -22.92
CA GLU A 331 -31.10 -2.95 -21.99
C GLU A 331 -30.61 -2.42 -20.63
N ALA A 332 -29.55 -3.02 -20.07
CA ALA A 332 -28.94 -2.55 -18.83
C ALA A 332 -28.42 -1.09 -18.94
N LEU A 333 -27.83 -0.72 -20.09
CA LEU A 333 -27.40 0.65 -20.34
C LEU A 333 -28.58 1.63 -20.45
N MET A 334 -29.69 1.21 -21.07
CA MET A 334 -30.91 2.02 -21.13
C MET A 334 -31.56 2.18 -19.76
N ALA A 335 -31.60 1.11 -18.95
CA ALA A 335 -32.09 1.15 -17.57
C ALA A 335 -31.24 2.10 -16.70
N TRP A 336 -29.92 2.07 -16.86
CA TRP A 336 -29.01 2.97 -16.14
C TRP A 336 -29.15 4.43 -16.58
N ARG A 337 -29.30 4.67 -17.90
CA ARG A 337 -29.52 6.02 -18.45
C ARG A 337 -30.87 6.62 -18.11
N ASN A 338 -31.90 5.79 -17.99
CA ASN A 338 -33.25 6.23 -17.63
C ASN A 338 -33.44 6.34 -16.10
N GLY A 339 -32.38 6.06 -15.33
CA GLY A 339 -32.18 6.56 -13.97
C GLY A 339 -33.37 6.36 -13.04
N GLY A 340 -33.71 5.11 -12.70
CA GLY A 340 -34.54 4.79 -11.54
C GLY A 340 -35.88 5.53 -11.43
N SER A 341 -36.40 6.13 -12.49
CA SER A 341 -37.64 6.89 -12.48
C SER A 341 -38.86 5.97 -12.64
N GLY A 342 -38.85 4.86 -11.90
CA GLY A 342 -39.94 3.90 -11.78
C GLY A 342 -40.78 4.21 -10.55
N THR A 343 -41.81 5.01 -10.77
CA THR A 343 -42.96 5.32 -9.90
C THR A 343 -43.30 4.30 -8.80
N ALA A 344 -43.12 4.70 -7.53
CA ALA A 344 -44.02 4.32 -6.44
C ALA A 344 -43.95 5.38 -5.32
N ALA A 345 -45.00 6.20 -5.24
CA ALA A 345 -45.18 7.17 -4.18
C ALA A 345 -45.30 6.46 -2.82
N ARG A 346 -44.25 6.52 -2.00
CA ARG A 346 -44.34 6.25 -0.56
C ARG A 346 -43.66 7.40 0.18
N SER A 347 -44.44 8.01 1.05
CA SER A 347 -44.07 9.12 1.93
C SER A 347 -42.93 8.70 2.86
N VAL A 348 -41.69 8.99 2.47
CA VAL A 348 -40.52 8.91 3.33
C VAL A 348 -40.14 10.34 3.68
N THR A 349 -40.09 10.60 4.98
CA THR A 349 -39.64 11.85 5.59
C THR A 349 -38.28 12.26 5.04
N PRO A 350 -38.04 13.55 4.78
CA PRO A 350 -36.82 14.01 4.11
C PRO A 350 -35.60 13.68 4.97
N VAL A 351 -34.80 12.72 4.51
CA VAL A 351 -33.42 12.56 4.97
C VAL A 351 -32.67 13.75 4.41
N GLU A 352 -32.31 14.65 5.31
CA GLU A 352 -31.57 15.88 5.02
C GLU A 352 -30.38 15.57 4.13
N GLN A 353 -30.44 16.16 2.95
CA GLN A 353 -29.31 16.32 2.07
C GLN A 353 -28.18 16.94 2.87
N THR A 354 -27.02 16.31 2.76
CA THR A 354 -25.76 16.77 3.29
C THR A 354 -25.50 18.17 2.75
N GLU A 355 -25.78 19.16 3.58
CA GLU A 355 -25.65 20.57 3.27
C GLU A 355 -24.19 20.87 2.92
N SER A 356 -24.01 21.22 1.65
CA SER A 356 -22.78 21.74 1.06
C SER A 356 -22.58 23.20 1.49
N GLY A 357 -22.50 23.41 2.81
CA GLY A 357 -22.41 24.74 3.40
C GLY A 357 -21.91 24.78 4.85
N CYS A 358 -21.73 23.65 5.53
CA CYS A 358 -21.16 23.67 6.88
C CYS A 358 -19.67 24.02 6.83
N THR A 359 -19.33 25.19 7.38
CA THR A 359 -17.97 25.54 7.76
C THR A 359 -17.34 24.38 8.54
N PRO A 360 -16.01 24.15 8.45
CA PRO A 360 -15.34 23.09 9.20
C PRO A 360 -15.32 23.42 10.71
N GLY A 361 -16.48 23.37 11.35
CA GLY A 361 -16.59 23.31 12.80
C GLY A 361 -15.91 22.03 13.27
N GLU A 362 -15.30 22.08 14.44
CA GLU A 362 -14.74 20.90 15.08
C GLU A 362 -15.88 19.89 15.28
N ARG A 363 -15.75 18.71 14.68
CA ARG A 363 -16.65 17.58 14.90
C ARG A 363 -15.94 16.60 15.82
N LYS A 364 -16.65 16.09 16.82
CA LYS A 364 -16.15 15.04 17.72
C LYS A 364 -17.11 13.85 17.69
N SER A 365 -16.58 12.66 17.93
CA SER A 365 -17.38 11.43 18.05
C SER A 365 -17.86 11.24 19.48
N CYS A 366 -19.11 10.82 19.64
CA CYS A 366 -19.65 10.36 20.92
C CYS A 366 -18.87 9.14 21.44
N TRP A 367 -18.50 9.12 22.72
CA TRP A 367 -17.74 8.01 23.30
C TRP A 367 -18.51 6.69 23.45
N GLN A 368 -19.86 6.74 23.52
CA GLN A 368 -20.69 5.55 23.70
C GLN A 368 -21.14 4.94 22.37
N CYS A 369 -21.68 5.75 21.46
CA CYS A 369 -22.28 5.28 20.20
C CYS A 369 -21.44 5.59 18.95
N TYR A 370 -20.28 6.25 19.10
CA TYR A 370 -19.35 6.62 18.02
C TYR A 370 -19.93 7.53 16.92
N ARG A 371 -21.16 8.04 17.09
CA ARG A 371 -21.76 9.00 16.16
C ARG A 371 -20.97 10.31 16.17
N VAL A 372 -20.65 10.83 14.99
CA VAL A 372 -19.97 12.12 14.81
C VAL A 372 -21.00 13.24 14.87
N VAL A 373 -20.84 14.17 15.80
CA VAL A 373 -21.75 15.31 16.02
C VAL A 373 -20.94 16.61 16.07
N GLN A 374 -21.60 17.75 15.84
CA GLN A 374 -20.99 19.06 16.02
C GLN A 374 -20.66 19.28 17.50
N VAL A 375 -19.52 19.93 17.80
CA VAL A 375 -19.07 20.16 19.19
C VAL A 375 -20.10 20.89 20.05
N GLU A 376 -20.94 21.72 19.44
CA GLU A 376 -22.01 22.46 20.11
C GLU A 376 -23.14 21.56 20.65
N ASP A 377 -23.35 20.40 20.04
CA ASP A 377 -24.38 19.43 20.41
C ASP A 377 -23.86 18.31 21.34
N LEU A 378 -22.56 18.32 21.67
CA LEU A 378 -21.96 17.33 22.54
C LEU A 378 -22.12 17.71 24.02
N VAL A 379 -22.64 16.77 24.80
CA VAL A 379 -22.68 16.83 26.26
C VAL A 379 -21.31 16.39 26.78
N HIS A 380 -20.62 17.29 27.47
CA HIS A 380 -19.35 16.99 28.14
C HIS A 380 -19.61 16.47 29.56
N ASP A 381 -18.90 15.41 29.94
CA ASP A 381 -19.01 14.79 31.26
C ASP A 381 -17.81 15.15 32.14
N ASP A 382 -18.05 16.00 33.14
CA ASP A 382 -17.00 16.55 34.02
C ASP A 382 -16.26 15.46 34.83
N GLN A 383 -16.87 14.30 35.05
CA GLN A 383 -16.25 13.21 35.81
C GLN A 383 -15.22 12.43 34.99
N THR A 384 -15.46 12.25 33.69
CA THR A 384 -14.66 11.37 32.83
C THR A 384 -13.88 12.13 31.76
N ASP A 385 -14.10 13.44 31.61
CA ASP A 385 -13.56 14.31 30.55
C ASP A 385 -13.90 13.77 29.14
N LYS A 386 -15.05 13.11 29.01
CA LYS A 386 -15.55 12.51 27.77
C LYS A 386 -16.73 13.29 27.22
N SER A 387 -16.95 13.16 25.91
CA SER A 387 -18.02 13.86 25.20
C SER A 387 -19.03 12.86 24.62
N PHE A 388 -20.32 13.13 24.79
CA PHE A 388 -21.44 12.28 24.40
C PHE A 388 -22.43 13.03 23.51
N CYS A 389 -23.11 12.34 22.59
CA CYS A 389 -24.12 12.97 21.73
C CYS A 389 -25.44 13.29 22.45
N GLY A 390 -25.55 12.98 23.74
CA GLY A 390 -26.75 13.20 24.54
C GLY A 390 -26.64 12.53 25.91
N SER A 391 -27.54 12.89 26.82
CA SER A 391 -27.59 12.38 28.20
C SER A 391 -27.83 10.87 28.28
N ALA A 392 -28.59 10.29 27.35
CA ALA A 392 -28.80 8.84 27.28
C ALA A 392 -27.48 8.08 27.09
N CYS A 393 -26.65 8.51 26.13
CA CYS A 393 -25.33 7.91 25.91
C CYS A 393 -24.37 8.12 27.10
N GLN A 394 -24.48 9.24 27.81
CA GLN A 394 -23.72 9.48 29.04
C GLN A 394 -24.15 8.52 30.15
N GLN A 395 -25.46 8.33 30.34
CA GLN A 395 -26.01 7.40 31.34
C GLN A 395 -25.63 5.96 31.04
N ASP A 396 -25.77 5.50 29.79
CA ASP A 396 -25.36 4.16 29.38
C ASP A 396 -23.85 3.93 29.64
N TYR A 397 -23.02 4.95 29.37
CA TYR A 397 -21.59 4.89 29.66
C TYR A 397 -21.33 4.79 31.16
N HIS A 398 -22.04 5.58 31.98
CA HIS A 398 -21.96 5.48 33.43
C HIS A 398 -22.43 4.12 33.92
N GLU A 399 -23.54 3.57 33.45
CA GLU A 399 -24.00 2.25 33.92
C GLU A 399 -23.02 1.12 33.59
N GLN A 400 -22.44 1.15 32.39
CA GLN A 400 -21.50 0.13 31.93
C GLN A 400 -20.11 0.29 32.56
N TYR A 401 -19.66 1.53 32.77
CA TYR A 401 -18.27 1.82 33.16
C TYR A 401 -18.12 2.51 34.52
N ALA A 402 -19.19 2.83 35.26
CA ALA A 402 -19.13 3.50 36.57
C ALA A 402 -18.24 2.76 37.56
N ARG A 403 -18.16 1.43 37.45
CA ARG A 403 -17.27 0.61 38.30
C ARG A 403 -15.80 1.01 38.21
N PHE A 404 -15.37 1.61 37.10
CA PHE A 404 -13.98 2.02 36.88
C PHE A 404 -13.71 3.48 37.25
N TYR A 405 -14.75 4.30 37.33
CA TYR A 405 -14.64 5.75 37.51
C TYR A 405 -15.20 6.26 38.82
N SER A 406 -15.73 5.39 39.69
CA SER A 406 -15.99 5.75 41.09
C SER A 406 -14.70 6.33 41.68
N PRO A 407 -14.64 7.63 42.02
CA PRO A 407 -13.47 8.21 42.64
C PRO A 407 -13.23 7.40 43.89
N GLY A 408 -12.09 6.71 43.93
CA GLY A 408 -11.73 5.83 45.04
C GLY A 408 -12.02 6.58 46.33
N GLU A 409 -12.91 6.01 47.14
CA GLU A 409 -13.28 6.55 48.44
C GLU A 409 -11.96 6.85 49.16
N PRO A 410 -11.69 8.11 49.53
CA PRO A 410 -10.42 8.45 50.14
C PRO A 410 -10.29 7.64 51.41
N ASP A 411 -9.36 6.69 51.42
CA ASP A 411 -9.01 5.89 52.59
C ASP A 411 -8.68 6.85 53.74
N HIS A 412 -9.67 7.10 54.60
CA HIS A 412 -9.48 7.83 55.84
C HIS A 412 -8.69 6.93 56.80
N GLN A 413 -7.37 7.06 56.75
CA GLN A 413 -6.47 6.64 57.84
C GLN A 413 -6.44 7.67 58.95
#